data_AF-A0A847DHN6-F1
#
_entry.id   AF-A0A847DHN6-F1
#
_cell.length_a   1.000
_cell.length_b   1.000
_cell.length_c   1.000
_cell.angle_alpha   90.00
_cell.angle_beta   90.00
_cell.angle_gamma   90.00
#
_symmetry.space_group_name_H-M   'P 1'
#
loop_
_entity.id
_entity.type
_entity.pdbx_description
1 polymer ?
#
loop_
_entity_poly.entity_id
_entity_poly.type
_entity_poly.pdbx_seq_one_letter_code
_entity_poly.pdbx_strand_id
1 'polypeptide(L)' 'MPQIMTTKELAKYLKLHEITICKYAAEDKIPAIRIGRVWRFDKNAIDEWIASGGKKKIE' A
#
# COMPACT_ATOMS: atom_id res chain seq x y z
N MET A 1 -16.21 -1.78 7.87
CA MET A 1 -16.33 -1.19 6.52
C MET A 1 -14.94 -1.22 5.88
N PRO A 2 -14.73 -1.90 4.75
CA PRO A 2 -13.43 -1.88 4.07
C PRO A 2 -13.11 -0.45 3.65
N GLN A 3 -12.06 0.11 4.24
CA GLN A 3 -11.59 1.46 3.95
C GLN A 3 -10.53 1.36 2.85
N ILE A 4 -10.94 1.57 1.61
CA ILE A 4 -10.04 1.59 0.46
C ILE A 4 -9.43 2.99 0.32
N MET A 5 -8.11 3.07 0.40
CA MET A 5 -7.33 4.28 0.21
C MET A 5 -6.81 4.39 -1.23
N THR A 6 -6.67 5.61 -1.71
CA THR A 6 -5.93 5.92 -2.95
C THR A 6 -4.43 6.06 -2.68
N THR A 7 -3.61 6.07 -3.74
CA THR A 7 -2.15 6.32 -3.64
C THR A 7 -1.83 7.59 -2.84
N LYS A 8 -2.60 8.66 -3.05
CA LYS A 8 -2.40 9.95 -2.38
C LYS A 8 -2.72 9.89 -0.89
N GLU A 9 -3.78 9.18 -0.53
CA GLU A 9 -4.16 8.97 0.87
C GLU A 9 -3.16 8.08 1.59
N LEU A 10 -2.72 6.99 0.95
CA LEU A 10 -1.71 6.11 1.52
C LEU A 10 -0.36 6.83 1.66
N ALA A 11 0.04 7.65 0.68
CA ALA A 11 1.22 8.49 0.75
C ALA A 11 1.18 9.42 1.97
N LYS A 12 0.04 10.08 2.21
CA LYS A 12 -0.17 10.89 3.43
C LYS A 12 -0.14 10.06 4.71
N TYR A 13 -0.75 8.88 4.69
CA TYR A 13 -0.82 7.98 5.84
C TYR A 13 0.56 7.49 6.28
N LEU A 14 1.36 6.98 5.34
CA LEU A 14 2.73 6.51 5.56
C LEU A 14 3.76 7.65 5.63
N LYS A 15 3.34 8.90 5.39
CA LYS A 15 4.23 10.06 5.21
C LYS A 15 5.33 9.81 4.17
N LEU A 16 4.97 9.14 3.08
CA LEU A 16 5.84 8.84 1.95
C LEU A 16 5.43 9.63 0.71
N HIS A 17 6.34 9.72 -0.26
CA HIS A 17 6.03 10.33 -1.55
C HIS A 17 5.15 9.40 -2.40
N GLU A 18 4.20 9.94 -3.16
CA GLU A 18 3.30 9.16 -4.03
C GLU A 18 4.07 8.29 -5.04
N ILE A 19 5.21 8.79 -5.51
CA ILE A 19 6.13 8.05 -6.39
C ILE A 19 6.66 6.77 -5.70
N THR A 20 7.01 6.86 -4.42
CA THR A 20 7.50 5.71 -3.64
C THR A 20 6.38 4.68 -3.44
N ILE A 21 5.16 5.13 -3.13
CA ILE A 21 4.00 4.24 -3.02
C ILE A 21 3.74 3.53 -4.35
N CYS A 22 3.78 4.26 -5.48
CA CYS A 22 3.60 3.67 -6.80
C CYS A 22 4.68 2.63 -7.12
N LYS A 23 5.95 2.92 -6.80
CA LYS A 23 7.05 1.96 -6.93
C LYS A 23 6.83 0.72 -6.06
N TYR A 24 6.49 0.90 -4.79
CA TYR A 24 6.26 -0.22 -3.88
C TYR A 24 5.06 -1.08 -4.27
N ALA A 25 4.00 -0.47 -4.79
CA ALA A 25 2.85 -1.19 -5.35
C ALA A 25 3.26 -1.98 -6.61
N ALA A 26 4.07 -1.39 -7.49
CA ALA A 26 4.58 -2.06 -8.68
C ALA A 26 5.58 -3.19 -8.36
N GLU A 27 6.36 -3.04 -7.30
CA GLU A 27 7.29 -4.04 -6.77
C GLU A 27 6.63 -5.07 -5.84
N ASP A 28 5.30 -5.00 -5.64
CA ASP A 28 4.53 -5.90 -4.77
C ASP A 28 5.06 -5.94 -3.30
N LYS A 29 5.66 -4.82 -2.86
CA LYS A 29 6.23 -4.63 -1.51
C LYS A 29 5.18 -4.25 -0.48
N ILE A 30 4.09 -3.61 -0.92
CA ILE A 30 2.95 -3.21 -0.10
C ILE A 30 1.67 -3.84 -0.65
N PRO A 31 0.70 -4.18 0.21
CA PRO A 31 -0.59 -4.70 -0.24
C PRO A 31 -1.33 -3.64 -1.05
N ALA A 32 -1.36 -3.84 -2.37
CA ALA A 32 -1.95 -2.94 -3.35
C ALA A 32 -2.81 -3.74 -4.33
N ILE A 33 -3.95 -3.17 -4.71
CA ILE A 33 -4.90 -3.75 -5.66
C ILE A 33 -4.94 -2.83 -6.87
N ARG A 34 -4.65 -3.38 -8.05
CA ARG A 34 -4.76 -2.64 -9.30
C ARG A 34 -6.18 -2.74 -9.83
N ILE A 35 -6.91 -1.62 -9.82
CA ILE A 35 -8.27 -1.53 -10.36
C ILE A 35 -8.20 -0.65 -11.61
N GLY A 36 -8.20 -1.28 -12.78
CA GLY A 36 -7.99 -0.61 -14.06
C GLY A 36 -6.61 0.06 -14.14
N ARG A 37 -6.60 1.41 -14.19
CA ARG A 37 -5.37 2.22 -14.26
C ARG A 37 -4.91 2.80 -12.93
N VAL A 38 -5.64 2.54 -11.84
CA VAL A 38 -5.35 3.11 -10.52
C VAL A 38 -5.00 2.03 -9.50
N TRP A 39 -4.11 2.39 -8.58
CA TRP A 39 -3.82 1.58 -7.41
C TRP A 39 -4.76 1.94 -6.27
N ARG A 40 -5.28 0.91 -5.60
CA ARG A 40 -6.12 0.99 -4.42
C ARG A 40 -5.48 0.18 -3.31
N PHE A 41 -5.59 0.67 -2.08
CA PHE A 41 -4.93 0.09 -0.93
C PHE A 41 -5.97 -0.17 0.13
N ASP A 42 -6.09 -1.41 0.59
CA ASP A 42 -6.97 -1.69 1.71
C ASP A 42 -6.27 -1.25 3.00
N LYS A 43 -6.94 -0.37 3.77
CA LYS A 43 -6.35 0.17 4.99
C LYS A 43 -6.01 -0.92 6.00
N ASN A 44 -6.87 -1.93 6.17
CA ASN A 44 -6.61 -3.00 7.13
C ASN A 44 -5.40 -3.82 6.69
N ALA A 45 -5.30 -4.15 5.41
CA ALA A 45 -4.14 -4.88 4.87
C ALA A 45 -2.84 -4.07 5.04
N ILE A 46 -2.89 -2.75 4.85
CA ILE A 46 -1.75 -1.86 5.09
C ILE A 46 -1.39 -1.81 6.58
N ASP A 47 -2.36 -1.66 7.48
CA ASP A 47 -2.14 -1.66 8.93
C ASP A 47 -1.52 -2.99 9.39
N GLU A 48 -2.00 -4.13 8.89
CA GLU A 48 -1.40 -5.45 9.15
C GLU A 48 0.02 -5.55 8.60
N TRP A 49 0.27 -5.03 7.40
CA TRP A 49 1.60 -5.01 6.80
C TRP A 49 2.60 -4.14 7.60
N ILE A 50 2.16 -2.98 8.09
CA ILE A 50 2.95 -2.11 8.97
C ILE A 50 3.23 -2.84 10.29
N ALA A 51 2.21 -3.45 10.89
CA ALA A 51 2.33 -4.20 12.14
C ALA A 51 3.28 -5.41 11.99
N SER A 52 3.30 -6.04 10.81
CA SER A 52 4.22 -7.13 10.48
C SER A 52 5.67 -6.66 10.21
N GLY A 53 5.95 -5.35 10.26
CA GLY A 53 7.31 -4.81 10.16
C GLY A 53 7.82 -4.58 8.73
N GLY A 54 6.93 -4.47 7.74
CA GLY A 54 7.29 -4.04 6.37
C GLY A 54 8.16 -5.03 5.59
N LYS A 55 8.30 -6.27 6.07
CA LYS A 55 9.06 -7.33 5.40
C LYS A 55 8.10 -8.40 4.91
N LYS A 56 7.97 -8.53 3.58
CA LYS A 56 7.50 -9.77 2.99
C LYS A 56 8.55 -10.82 3.37
N LYS A 57 8.16 -11.84 4.16
CA LYS A 57 8.97 -13.06 4.30
C LYS A 57 9.19 -13.58 2.87
N ILE A 58 10.43 -13.49 2.41
CA ILE A 58 10.91 -14.21 1.24
C ILE A 58 11.39 -15.53 1.84
N GLU A 59 10.56 -16.57 1.75
CA GLU A 59 11.01 -17.97 1.85
C GLU A 59 11.41 -18.45 0.46
#